data_AF-A0A0T1Q762-F1
#
_entry.id   AF-A0A0T1Q762-F1
#
_cell.length_a   1.000
_cell.length_b   1.000
_cell.length_c   1.000
_cell.angle_alpha   90.00
_cell.angle_beta   90.00
_cell.angle_gamma   90.00
#
_symmetry.space_group_name_H-M   'P 1'
#
loop_
_entity.id
_entity.type
_entity.pdbx_description
1 polymer ?
#
loop_
_entity_poly.entity_id
_entity_poly.type
_entity_poly.pdbx_seq_one_letter_code
_entity_poly.pdbx_strand_id
1 'polypeptide(L)'
;MTVYQLPVEVTAFARWLTELAGRLRPDAGWYGVFAARDPEGLRACFDGAEILPWDVVESLLQDAGEPADGPLADRARALYAAAAAAHDRRPGGAGALAERRDLMERERRYAESRARELGERLRAATGEAEAAGLESDLAWIRDDHARAAARVTELTTRLGRVEGHARAEQVPVAAPAWAQDHAEAPARTPAPVRSPAPAAAARPAKTRPRGARYAWLEESAEERAPVAVPVLPTGGAAPRGARFGGGGDSAEAAGPARVAEAADPAEAARAAANAVYALQRLRAQGRSGEAHVLLCEALNGPPDRLPALAAELHRAGLGADWSTLLWEAASLPPGRLAAVAGVLADGGRAADCDQLLRQGVARPVEELAGACAALHAEDHHREAHALLTAFVRVRAPEDAARLAGADPRGLVPQLLDAARAVSDARERDLLHALRVAGLAGA
;
A
#
# COMPACT_ATOMS: atom_id res chain seq x y z
N MET A 1 -1.60 -13.56 -25.33
CA MET A 1 -2.00 -12.45 -24.45
C MET A 1 -1.99 -11.16 -25.26
N THR A 2 -3.08 -10.41 -25.28
CA THR A 2 -3.08 -9.06 -25.87
C THR A 2 -2.33 -8.11 -24.94
N VAL A 3 -1.20 -7.58 -25.40
CA VAL A 3 -0.52 -6.50 -24.71
C VAL A 3 -1.43 -5.27 -24.81
N TYR A 4 -2.09 -4.92 -23.71
CA TYR A 4 -2.86 -3.67 -23.62
C TYR A 4 -1.87 -2.51 -23.67
N GLN A 5 -1.67 -1.94 -24.85
CA GLN A 5 -0.96 -0.69 -25.00
C GLN A 5 -1.81 0.42 -24.35
N LEU A 6 -1.19 1.19 -23.46
CA LEU A 6 -1.84 2.36 -22.86
C LEU A 6 -2.14 3.41 -23.95
N PRO A 7 -3.24 4.18 -23.83
CA PRO A 7 -3.47 5.32 -24.71
C PRO A 7 -2.28 6.28 -24.70
N VAL A 8 -2.01 6.92 -25.84
CA VAL A 8 -0.86 7.81 -26.00
C VAL A 8 -0.92 9.00 -25.05
N GLU A 9 -2.12 9.49 -24.77
CA GLU A 9 -2.41 10.58 -23.83
C GLU A 9 -2.05 10.19 -22.39
N VAL A 10 -2.41 8.96 -21.99
CA VAL A 10 -2.08 8.40 -20.66
C VAL A 10 -0.57 8.22 -20.52
N THR A 11 0.09 7.71 -21.56
CA THR A 11 1.56 7.55 -21.58
C THR A 11 2.28 8.91 -21.53
N ALA A 12 1.75 9.93 -22.21
CA ALA A 12 2.31 11.29 -22.22
C ALA A 12 2.20 11.96 -20.84
N PHE A 13 1.03 11.83 -20.18
CA PHE A 13 0.85 12.34 -18.81
C PHE A 13 1.70 11.59 -17.79
N ALA A 14 1.76 10.25 -17.86
CA ALA A 14 2.57 9.43 -16.96
C ALA A 14 4.07 9.79 -17.05
N ARG A 15 4.61 9.97 -18.26
CA ARG A 15 6.01 10.42 -18.46
C ARG A 15 6.26 11.80 -17.84
N TRP A 16 5.39 12.76 -18.13
CA TRP A 16 5.48 14.10 -17.55
C TRP A 16 5.40 14.08 -16.00
N LEU A 17 4.55 13.22 -15.44
CA LEU A 17 4.42 13.04 -14.00
C LEU A 17 5.70 12.45 -13.38
N THR A 18 6.34 11.47 -14.04
CA THR A 18 7.65 10.94 -13.64
C THR A 18 8.76 12.01 -13.73
N GLU A 19 8.76 12.84 -14.79
CA GLU A 19 9.68 13.98 -14.91
C GLU A 19 9.49 15.01 -13.79
N LEU A 20 8.24 15.30 -13.39
CA LEU A 20 7.94 16.17 -12.25
C LEU A 20 8.45 15.54 -10.94
N ALA A 21 8.12 14.27 -10.68
CA ALA A 21 8.53 13.58 -9.45
C ALA A 21 10.05 13.45 -9.31
N GLY A 22 10.79 13.32 -10.41
CA GLY A 22 12.25 13.34 -10.43
C GLY A 22 12.89 14.68 -9.98
N ARG A 23 12.10 15.76 -9.88
CA ARG A 23 12.52 17.06 -9.32
C ARG A 23 12.18 17.21 -7.84
N LEU A 24 11.40 16.30 -7.26
CA LEU A 24 10.88 16.39 -5.90
C LEU A 24 11.79 15.66 -4.90
N ARG A 25 11.74 16.08 -3.64
CA ARG A 25 12.40 15.38 -2.53
C ARG A 25 11.52 14.23 -2.04
N PRO A 26 12.00 12.96 -2.04
CA PRO A 26 11.20 11.83 -1.56
C PRO A 26 10.84 11.90 -0.08
N ASP A 27 11.60 12.65 0.71
CA ASP A 27 11.51 12.75 2.17
C ASP A 27 10.84 14.05 2.66
N ALA A 28 10.31 14.87 1.75
CA ALA A 28 9.76 16.18 2.07
C ALA A 28 8.54 16.53 1.21
N GLY A 29 7.88 17.63 1.58
CA GLY A 29 6.70 18.12 0.87
C GLY A 29 5.49 17.19 0.98
N TRP A 30 4.50 17.44 0.15
CA TRP A 30 3.36 16.55 -0.05
C TRP A 30 3.76 15.24 -0.75
N TYR A 31 4.75 15.25 -1.64
CA TYR A 31 5.23 14.04 -2.31
C TYR A 31 5.64 12.94 -1.34
N GLY A 32 6.41 13.28 -0.29
CA GLY A 32 6.79 12.32 0.76
C GLY A 32 5.59 11.82 1.57
N VAL A 33 4.66 12.70 1.93
CA VAL A 33 3.40 12.33 2.62
C VAL A 33 2.58 11.34 1.78
N PHE A 34 2.48 11.62 0.49
CA PHE A 34 1.77 10.79 -0.47
C PHE A 34 2.44 9.43 -0.67
N ALA A 35 3.74 9.41 -0.96
CA ALA A 35 4.50 8.18 -1.15
C ALA A 35 4.50 7.27 0.10
N ALA A 36 4.46 7.86 1.30
CA ALA A 36 4.33 7.11 2.56
C ALA A 36 2.91 6.58 2.82
N ARG A 37 1.86 7.32 2.43
CA ARG A 37 0.45 6.91 2.64
C ARG A 37 -0.02 5.86 1.63
N ASP A 38 0.37 5.97 0.36
CA ASP A 38 -0.04 5.06 -0.70
C ASP A 38 1.06 4.87 -1.78
N PRO A 39 2.09 4.05 -1.51
CA PRO A 39 3.15 3.79 -2.49
C PRO A 39 2.65 2.97 -3.69
N GLU A 40 1.65 2.09 -3.52
CA GLU A 40 1.14 1.23 -4.61
C GLU A 40 0.25 1.98 -5.59
N GLY A 41 -0.69 2.78 -5.09
CA GLY A 41 -1.57 3.63 -5.90
C GLY A 41 -0.82 4.79 -6.54
N LEU A 42 0.21 5.34 -5.87
CA LEU A 42 1.12 6.31 -6.49
C LEU A 42 1.91 5.66 -7.65
N ARG A 43 2.47 4.46 -7.43
CA ARG A 43 3.13 3.68 -8.50
C ARG A 43 2.18 3.35 -9.65
N ALA A 44 0.94 2.95 -9.37
CA ALA A 44 -0.07 2.68 -10.40
C ALA A 44 -0.40 3.93 -11.24
N CYS A 45 -0.21 5.13 -10.71
CA CYS A 45 -0.35 6.39 -11.46
C CYS A 45 0.89 6.68 -12.34
N PHE A 46 2.10 6.44 -11.84
CA PHE A 46 3.34 6.52 -12.64
C PHE A 46 3.39 5.49 -13.77
N ASP A 47 2.87 4.28 -13.53
CA ASP A 47 2.73 3.21 -14.53
C ASP A 47 1.58 3.50 -15.54
N GLY A 48 0.79 4.56 -15.34
CA GLY A 48 -0.35 4.93 -16.18
C GLY A 48 -1.55 3.97 -16.08
N ALA A 49 -1.55 3.04 -15.13
CA ALA A 49 -2.66 2.11 -14.88
C ALA A 49 -3.89 2.84 -14.31
N GLU A 50 -3.65 3.88 -13.51
CA GLU A 50 -4.65 4.80 -12.95
C GLU A 50 -4.25 6.27 -13.22
N ILE A 51 -5.19 7.21 -13.05
CA ILE A 51 -4.93 8.65 -13.23
C ILE A 51 -4.78 9.30 -11.86
N LEU A 52 -3.63 9.94 -11.61
CA LEU A 52 -3.37 10.68 -10.37
C LEU A 52 -4.40 11.82 -10.20
N PRO A 53 -5.12 11.94 -9.08
CA PRO A 53 -6.10 13.01 -8.88
C PRO A 53 -5.50 14.40 -9.01
N TRP A 54 -6.27 15.37 -9.53
CA TRP A 54 -5.72 16.69 -9.84
C TRP A 54 -5.24 17.45 -8.58
N ASP A 55 -5.91 17.30 -7.44
CA ASP A 55 -5.49 17.89 -6.15
C ASP A 55 -4.10 17.42 -5.68
N VAL A 56 -3.70 16.21 -6.08
CA VAL A 56 -2.39 15.66 -5.81
C VAL A 56 -1.37 16.28 -6.77
N VAL A 57 -1.69 16.36 -8.07
CA VAL A 57 -0.83 17.02 -9.07
C VAL A 57 -0.54 18.47 -8.70
N GLU A 58 -1.54 19.22 -8.23
CA GLU A 58 -1.38 20.60 -7.73
C GLU A 58 -0.42 20.67 -6.54
N SER A 59 -0.53 19.72 -5.61
CA SER A 59 0.36 19.64 -4.44
C SER A 59 1.81 19.28 -4.85
N LEU A 60 2.00 18.43 -5.86
CA LEU A 60 3.33 18.10 -6.42
C LEU A 60 3.95 19.28 -7.19
N LEU A 61 3.13 20.07 -7.90
CA LEU A 61 3.57 21.32 -8.54
C LEU A 61 3.99 22.35 -7.47
N GLN A 62 3.23 22.46 -6.37
CA GLN A 62 3.58 23.30 -5.23
C GLN A 62 4.93 22.87 -4.60
N ASP A 63 5.16 21.57 -4.39
CA ASP A 63 6.44 21.06 -3.88
C ASP A 63 7.62 21.36 -4.83
N ALA A 64 7.39 21.39 -6.14
CA ALA A 64 8.38 21.79 -7.15
C ALA A 64 8.65 23.30 -7.19
N GLY A 65 7.91 24.10 -6.41
CA GLY A 65 7.96 25.57 -6.41
C GLY A 65 7.28 26.21 -7.63
N GLU A 66 6.41 25.48 -8.32
CA GLU A 66 5.78 25.90 -9.57
C GLU A 66 4.46 26.64 -9.28
N PRO A 67 4.25 27.86 -9.82
CA PRO A 67 3.03 28.62 -9.56
C PRO A 67 1.81 27.97 -10.25
N ALA A 68 0.64 28.06 -9.60
CA ALA A 68 -0.60 27.45 -10.08
C ALA A 68 -1.03 27.93 -11.48
N ASP A 69 -0.69 29.18 -11.84
CA ASP A 69 -0.94 29.79 -13.16
C ASP A 69 0.33 29.85 -14.03
N GLY A 70 1.33 29.01 -13.72
CA GLY A 70 2.56 28.89 -14.48
C GLY A 70 2.41 28.06 -15.76
N PRO A 71 3.31 28.25 -16.75
CA PRO A 71 3.27 27.50 -18.01
C PRO A 71 3.44 25.99 -17.84
N LEU A 72 4.11 25.54 -16.76
CA LEU A 72 4.18 24.12 -16.44
C LEU A 72 2.85 23.58 -15.91
N ALA A 73 2.14 24.36 -15.07
CA ALA A 73 0.83 23.99 -14.55
C ALA A 73 -0.26 23.97 -15.66
N ASP A 74 -0.20 24.89 -16.62
CA ASP A 74 -1.06 24.85 -17.81
C ASP A 74 -0.80 23.61 -18.68
N ARG A 75 0.48 23.30 -18.92
CA ARG A 75 0.87 22.07 -19.63
C ARG A 75 0.42 20.82 -18.88
N ALA A 76 0.53 20.81 -17.56
CA ALA A 76 0.05 19.75 -16.69
C ALA A 76 -1.48 19.56 -16.83
N ARG A 77 -2.26 20.65 -16.74
CA ARG A 77 -3.72 20.65 -16.93
C ARG A 77 -4.11 20.05 -18.29
N ALA A 78 -3.43 20.44 -19.37
CA ALA A 78 -3.71 19.94 -20.71
C ALA A 78 -3.42 18.44 -20.86
N LEU A 79 -2.25 17.98 -20.38
CA LEU A 79 -1.87 16.56 -20.41
C LEU A 79 -2.81 15.71 -19.53
N TYR A 80 -3.09 16.18 -18.32
CA TYR A 80 -4.03 15.55 -17.39
C TYR A 80 -5.42 15.39 -18.00
N ALA A 81 -5.98 16.46 -18.59
CA ALA A 81 -7.33 16.42 -19.18
C ALA A 81 -7.42 15.43 -20.34
N ALA A 82 -6.39 15.36 -21.19
CA ALA A 82 -6.31 14.40 -22.29
C ALA A 82 -6.20 12.95 -21.78
N ALA A 83 -5.32 12.71 -20.80
CA ALA A 83 -5.12 11.40 -20.19
C ALA A 83 -6.38 10.90 -19.47
N ALA A 84 -7.03 11.76 -18.67
CA ALA A 84 -8.31 11.46 -18.03
C ALA A 84 -9.38 11.11 -19.07
N ALA A 85 -9.57 11.92 -20.11
CA ALA A 85 -10.56 11.64 -21.15
C ALA A 85 -10.28 10.37 -21.97
N ALA A 86 -9.01 9.98 -22.16
CA ALA A 86 -8.65 8.70 -22.77
C ALA A 86 -8.92 7.51 -21.84
N HIS A 87 -8.55 7.64 -20.56
CA HIS A 87 -8.78 6.63 -19.53
C HIS A 87 -10.27 6.39 -19.26
N ASP A 88 -11.07 7.45 -19.18
CA ASP A 88 -12.49 7.42 -18.82
C ASP A 88 -13.37 6.78 -19.93
N ARG A 89 -12.90 6.82 -21.19
CA ARG A 89 -13.53 6.16 -22.34
C ARG A 89 -13.27 4.65 -22.43
N ARG A 90 -12.43 4.08 -21.55
CA ARG A 90 -12.18 2.62 -21.54
C ARG A 90 -13.48 1.85 -21.23
N PRO A 91 -13.66 0.60 -21.69
CA PRO A 91 -14.79 -0.24 -21.28
C PRO A 91 -14.93 -0.29 -19.75
N GLY A 92 -16.11 0.05 -19.24
CA GLY A 92 -16.38 0.17 -17.79
C GLY A 92 -15.91 1.47 -17.12
N GLY A 93 -15.28 2.40 -17.84
CA GLY A 93 -14.74 3.65 -17.29
C GLY A 93 -15.78 4.54 -16.60
N ALA A 94 -16.96 4.71 -17.22
CA ALA A 94 -18.08 5.45 -16.61
C ALA A 94 -18.54 4.86 -15.26
N GLY A 95 -18.59 3.52 -15.16
CA GLY A 95 -18.94 2.82 -13.91
C GLY A 95 -17.87 3.02 -12.84
N ALA A 96 -16.59 2.86 -13.20
CA ALA A 96 -15.47 3.08 -12.30
C ALA A 96 -15.40 4.54 -11.79
N LEU A 97 -15.72 5.54 -12.63
CA LEU A 97 -15.84 6.94 -12.20
C LEU A 97 -16.98 7.14 -11.19
N ALA A 98 -18.15 6.54 -11.42
CA ALA A 98 -19.29 6.64 -10.51
C ALA A 98 -18.98 5.99 -9.15
N GLU A 99 -18.39 4.79 -9.13
CA GLU A 99 -17.93 4.12 -7.91
C GLU A 99 -16.90 4.97 -7.14
N ARG A 100 -15.94 5.59 -7.85
CA ARG A 100 -14.92 6.48 -7.26
C ARG A 100 -15.54 7.75 -6.70
N ARG A 101 -16.52 8.36 -7.37
CA ARG A 101 -17.26 9.53 -6.87
C ARG A 101 -18.02 9.18 -5.60
N ASP A 102 -18.79 8.09 -5.61
CA ASP A 102 -19.61 7.66 -4.49
C ASP A 102 -18.77 7.29 -3.26
N LEU A 103 -17.53 6.80 -3.48
CA LEU A 103 -16.52 6.64 -2.44
C LEU A 103 -16.06 7.99 -1.88
N MET A 104 -15.60 8.91 -2.72
CA MET A 104 -15.13 10.23 -2.26
C MET A 104 -16.24 11.05 -1.60
N GLU A 105 -17.51 10.82 -1.94
CA GLU A 105 -18.65 11.38 -1.18
C GLU A 105 -18.76 10.83 0.25
N ARG A 106 -18.45 9.55 0.47
CA ARG A 106 -18.41 8.97 1.83
C ARG A 106 -17.25 9.54 2.62
N GLU A 107 -16.05 9.59 2.04
CA GLU A 107 -14.88 10.19 2.68
C GLU A 107 -15.11 11.65 3.04
N ARG A 108 -15.70 12.45 2.14
CA ARG A 108 -16.05 13.84 2.42
C ARG A 108 -17.03 13.95 3.61
N ARG A 109 -18.07 13.13 3.67
CA ARG A 109 -19.03 13.13 4.79
C ARG A 109 -18.40 12.65 6.10
N TYR A 110 -17.49 11.68 6.04
CA TYR A 110 -16.72 11.18 7.20
C TYR A 110 -15.80 12.28 7.72
N ALA A 111 -14.94 12.85 6.88
CA ALA A 111 -14.00 13.90 7.26
C ALA A 111 -14.73 15.16 7.77
N GLU A 112 -15.86 15.54 7.16
CA GLU A 112 -16.72 16.61 7.67
C GLU A 112 -17.26 16.31 9.09
N SER A 113 -17.69 15.07 9.34
CA SER A 113 -18.22 14.65 10.65
C SER A 113 -17.13 14.61 11.72
N ARG A 114 -15.95 14.06 11.38
CA ARG A 114 -14.78 13.99 12.26
C ARG A 114 -14.19 15.37 12.56
N ALA A 115 -14.19 16.29 11.59
CA ALA A 115 -13.80 17.68 11.81
C ALA A 115 -14.71 18.41 12.82
N ARG A 116 -16.02 18.11 12.83
CA ARG A 116 -16.96 18.63 13.84
C ARG A 116 -16.67 18.05 15.23
N GLU A 117 -16.49 16.73 15.33
CA GLU A 117 -16.17 16.04 16.58
C GLU A 117 -14.84 16.53 17.20
N LEU A 118 -13.77 16.60 16.40
CA LEU A 118 -12.48 17.13 16.86
C LEU A 118 -12.60 18.61 17.26
N GLY A 119 -13.39 19.40 16.53
CA GLY A 119 -13.70 20.78 16.90
C GLY A 119 -14.57 20.93 18.16
N GLU A 120 -15.35 19.92 18.55
CA GLU A 120 -16.07 19.85 19.83
C GLU A 120 -15.12 19.48 20.98
N ARG A 121 -14.29 18.46 20.77
CA ARG A 121 -13.27 18.04 21.74
C ARG A 121 -12.26 19.15 22.03
N LEU A 122 -11.78 19.85 21.00
CA LEU A 122 -10.87 20.99 21.16
C LEU A 122 -11.48 22.13 21.99
N ARG A 123 -12.79 22.39 21.86
CA ARG A 123 -13.50 23.37 22.70
C ARG A 123 -13.70 22.92 24.15
N ALA A 124 -13.63 21.62 24.41
CA ALA A 124 -13.75 21.02 25.75
C ALA A 124 -12.38 20.73 26.41
N ALA A 125 -11.28 20.80 25.65
CA ALA A 125 -9.94 20.50 26.14
C ALA A 125 -9.52 21.50 27.22
N THR A 126 -8.99 20.98 28.33
CA THR A 126 -8.53 21.78 29.47
C THR A 126 -7.01 21.88 29.57
N GLY A 127 -6.27 21.15 28.74
CA GLY A 127 -4.80 21.13 28.72
C GLY A 127 -4.22 21.59 27.38
N GLU A 128 -3.17 22.40 27.43
CA GLU A 128 -2.51 22.97 26.25
C GLU A 128 -1.93 21.90 25.30
N ALA A 129 -1.31 20.84 25.84
CA ALA A 129 -0.79 19.73 25.05
C ALA A 129 -1.90 18.89 24.38
N GLU A 130 -3.06 18.75 25.04
CA GLU A 130 -4.24 18.09 24.45
C GLU A 130 -4.83 18.94 23.32
N ALA A 131 -4.97 20.25 23.54
CA ALA A 131 -5.43 21.20 22.54
C ALA A 131 -4.52 21.20 21.31
N ALA A 132 -3.19 21.28 21.48
CA ALA A 132 -2.23 21.24 20.38
C ALA A 132 -2.29 19.94 19.56
N GLY A 133 -2.50 18.79 20.21
CA GLY A 133 -2.74 17.52 19.52
C GLY A 133 -4.03 17.55 18.69
N LEU A 134 -5.14 17.98 19.30
CA LEU A 134 -6.44 18.09 18.64
C LEU A 134 -6.45 19.13 17.50
N GLU A 135 -5.66 20.21 17.59
CA GLU A 135 -5.46 21.18 16.52
C GLU A 135 -4.72 20.57 15.33
N SER A 136 -3.69 19.75 15.59
CA SER A 136 -2.94 19.02 14.56
C SER A 136 -3.84 18.00 13.84
N ASP A 137 -4.59 17.18 14.59
CA ASP A 137 -5.55 16.23 14.03
C ASP A 137 -6.66 16.95 13.22
N LEU A 138 -7.15 18.08 13.72
CA LEU A 138 -8.15 18.90 13.06
C LEU A 138 -7.61 19.57 11.78
N ALA A 139 -6.31 19.89 11.71
CA ALA A 139 -5.69 20.39 10.49
C ALA A 139 -5.61 19.29 9.42
N TRP A 140 -5.21 18.07 9.79
CA TRP A 140 -5.16 16.92 8.87
C TRP A 140 -6.53 16.55 8.32
N ILE A 141 -7.55 16.38 9.18
CA ILE A 141 -8.89 15.99 8.71
C ILE A 141 -9.57 17.07 7.84
N ARG A 142 -9.17 18.35 8.00
CA ARG A 142 -9.61 19.45 7.13
C ARG A 142 -8.96 19.38 5.74
N ASP A 143 -7.69 18.99 5.65
CA ASP A 143 -7.02 18.74 4.36
C ASP A 143 -7.65 17.55 3.64
N ASP A 144 -7.83 16.42 4.33
CA ASP A 144 -8.51 15.23 3.77
C ASP A 144 -9.95 15.56 3.32
N HIS A 145 -10.71 16.37 4.08
CA HIS A 145 -12.03 16.87 3.64
C HIS A 145 -11.93 17.73 2.37
N ALA A 146 -10.97 18.66 2.30
CA ALA A 146 -10.79 19.54 1.14
C ALA A 146 -10.43 18.73 -0.13
N ARG A 147 -9.53 17.75 0.00
CA ARG A 147 -9.15 16.84 -1.08
C ARG A 147 -10.32 15.97 -1.53
N ALA A 148 -11.09 15.40 -0.59
CA ALA A 148 -12.29 14.65 -0.93
C ALA A 148 -13.33 15.51 -1.67
N ALA A 149 -13.52 16.77 -1.26
CA ALA A 149 -14.40 17.72 -1.94
C ALA A 149 -13.93 18.09 -3.35
N ALA A 150 -12.63 18.33 -3.54
CA ALA A 150 -12.04 18.56 -4.86
C ALA A 150 -12.25 17.35 -5.79
N ARG A 151 -11.97 16.14 -5.31
CA ARG A 151 -12.15 14.89 -6.07
C ARG A 151 -13.61 14.62 -6.42
N VAL A 152 -14.57 14.85 -5.52
CA VAL A 152 -16.01 14.74 -5.84
C VAL A 152 -16.39 15.69 -6.99
N THR A 153 -15.87 16.92 -6.97
CA THR A 153 -16.14 17.94 -8.02
C THR A 153 -15.53 17.55 -9.35
N GLU A 154 -14.28 17.09 -9.34
CA GLU A 154 -13.53 16.62 -10.51
C GLU A 154 -14.22 15.41 -11.17
N LEU A 155 -14.51 14.37 -10.38
CA LEU A 155 -15.13 13.12 -10.84
C LEU A 155 -16.56 13.34 -11.35
N THR A 156 -17.34 14.22 -10.71
CA THR A 156 -18.68 14.60 -11.19
C THR A 156 -18.60 15.28 -12.57
N THR A 157 -17.61 16.15 -12.75
CA THR A 157 -17.38 16.85 -14.02
C THR A 157 -16.92 15.87 -15.12
N ARG A 158 -16.02 14.94 -14.79
CA ARG A 158 -15.56 13.87 -15.70
C ARG A 158 -16.70 12.95 -16.12
N LEU A 159 -17.51 12.47 -15.17
CA LEU A 159 -18.68 11.64 -15.45
C LEU A 159 -19.68 12.35 -16.38
N GLY A 160 -19.97 13.64 -16.12
CA GLY A 160 -20.82 14.46 -17.00
C GLY A 160 -20.29 14.57 -18.43
N ARG A 161 -18.97 14.65 -18.64
CA ARG A 161 -18.37 14.61 -19.98
C ARG A 161 -18.58 13.25 -20.65
N VAL A 162 -18.35 12.14 -19.94
CA VAL A 162 -18.53 10.79 -20.50
C VAL A 162 -19.98 10.53 -20.90
N GLU A 163 -20.94 10.87 -20.04
CA GLU A 163 -22.36 10.78 -20.40
C GLU A 163 -22.75 11.71 -21.57
N GLY A 164 -22.15 12.90 -21.65
CA GLY A 164 -22.35 13.84 -22.75
C GLY A 164 -21.91 13.26 -24.10
N HIS A 165 -20.75 12.61 -24.15
CA HIS A 165 -20.26 11.93 -25.35
C HIS A 165 -21.17 10.75 -25.73
N ALA A 166 -21.54 9.91 -24.76
CA ALA A 166 -22.46 8.78 -25.01
C ALA A 166 -23.83 9.23 -25.54
N ARG A 167 -24.35 10.38 -25.08
CA ARG A 167 -25.57 10.99 -25.62
C ARG A 167 -25.38 11.54 -27.03
N ALA A 168 -24.23 12.16 -27.33
CA ALA A 168 -23.92 12.69 -28.66
C ALA A 168 -23.75 11.58 -29.72
N GLU A 169 -23.10 10.47 -29.38
CA GLU A 169 -22.95 9.30 -30.24
C GLU A 169 -24.28 8.57 -30.52
N GLN A 170 -25.29 8.76 -29.67
CA GLN A 170 -26.64 8.20 -29.84
C GLN A 170 -27.58 9.08 -30.68
N VAL A 171 -27.19 10.31 -31.03
CA VAL A 171 -27.96 11.12 -31.99
C VAL A 171 -27.68 10.59 -33.40
N PRO A 172 -28.68 10.09 -34.15
CA PRO A 172 -28.47 9.71 -35.53
C PRO A 172 -28.06 10.95 -36.32
N VAL A 173 -26.91 10.89 -37.00
CA VAL A 173 -26.58 11.89 -38.03
C VAL A 173 -27.64 11.77 -39.11
N ALA A 174 -28.57 12.72 -39.14
CA ALA A 174 -29.53 12.83 -40.23
C ALA A 174 -28.74 13.02 -41.54
N ALA A 175 -28.85 12.04 -42.44
CA ALA A 175 -28.20 12.11 -43.74
C ALA A 175 -28.68 13.38 -44.48
N PRO A 176 -27.77 14.11 -45.18
CA PRO A 176 -28.14 15.35 -45.85
C PRO A 176 -29.22 15.09 -46.93
N ALA A 177 -30.25 15.93 -46.93
CA ALA A 177 -31.53 15.68 -47.58
C ALA A 177 -31.55 15.92 -49.11
N TRP A 178 -30.64 15.28 -49.85
CA TRP A 178 -30.58 15.34 -51.32
C TRP A 178 -30.52 13.97 -52.01
N ALA A 179 -30.73 12.87 -51.27
CA ALA A 179 -30.67 11.50 -51.79
C ALA A 179 -31.96 10.70 -51.54
N GLN A 180 -33.13 11.32 -51.77
CA GLN A 180 -34.43 10.63 -51.81
C GLN A 180 -35.34 11.21 -52.89
N ASP A 181 -35.20 10.69 -54.10
CA ASP A 181 -36.32 10.63 -55.06
C ASP A 181 -36.33 9.23 -55.71
N HIS A 182 -37.53 8.81 -56.09
CA HIS A 182 -37.92 7.61 -56.84
C HIS A 182 -38.21 6.30 -56.05
N ALA A 183 -39.53 6.11 -55.87
CA ALA A 183 -40.30 4.87 -56.07
C ALA A 183 -40.57 3.92 -54.87
N GLU A 184 -41.81 4.06 -54.34
CA GLU A 184 -42.87 3.03 -54.16
C GLU A 184 -42.50 1.53 -54.42
N ALA A 185 -43.05 0.54 -53.71
CA ALA A 185 -44.38 0.41 -53.08
C ALA A 185 -44.39 -0.59 -51.87
N PRO A 186 -45.52 -0.87 -51.18
CA PRO A 186 -45.50 -1.22 -49.74
C PRO A 186 -45.66 -2.71 -49.39
N ALA A 187 -45.14 -3.11 -48.21
CA ALA A 187 -45.47 -4.38 -47.55
C ALA A 187 -45.68 -4.24 -46.03
N ARG A 188 -46.85 -4.74 -45.60
CA ARG A 188 -47.48 -4.72 -44.28
C ARG A 188 -46.61 -5.22 -43.11
N THR A 189 -46.79 -4.57 -41.96
CA THR A 189 -46.35 -5.00 -40.63
C THR A 189 -46.89 -6.38 -40.26
N PRO A 190 -46.11 -7.17 -39.50
CA PRO A 190 -46.66 -7.87 -38.34
C PRO A 190 -45.86 -7.59 -37.07
N ALA A 191 -46.55 -7.35 -35.96
CA ALA A 191 -45.95 -7.32 -34.63
C ALA A 191 -45.86 -8.74 -34.04
N PRO A 192 -44.83 -9.03 -33.23
CA PRO A 192 -44.98 -9.96 -32.10
C PRO A 192 -44.74 -9.23 -30.77
N VAL A 193 -45.76 -9.19 -29.91
CA VAL A 193 -45.91 -10.03 -28.70
C VAL A 193 -44.95 -9.68 -27.56
N ARG A 194 -45.51 -9.07 -26.50
CA ARG A 194 -44.88 -8.95 -25.17
C ARG A 194 -44.77 -10.34 -24.53
N SER A 195 -43.71 -10.57 -23.75
CA SER A 195 -43.61 -11.65 -22.77
C SER A 195 -42.82 -11.18 -21.54
N PRO A 196 -42.98 -11.83 -20.38
CA PRO A 196 -43.03 -11.13 -19.10
C PRO A 196 -41.68 -10.89 -18.42
N ALA A 197 -41.68 -9.95 -17.47
CA ALA A 197 -40.53 -9.64 -16.61
C ALA A 197 -40.21 -10.80 -15.64
N PRO A 198 -38.92 -11.16 -15.44
CA PRO A 198 -38.51 -12.04 -14.36
C PRO A 198 -38.54 -11.32 -13.01
N ALA A 199 -38.87 -12.07 -11.96
CA ALA A 199 -39.05 -11.56 -10.60
C ALA A 199 -37.73 -11.19 -9.90
N ALA A 200 -37.85 -10.46 -8.79
CA ALA A 200 -36.73 -9.98 -7.98
C ALA A 200 -35.87 -11.13 -7.41
N ALA A 201 -34.58 -11.14 -7.74
CA ALA A 201 -33.56 -11.93 -7.06
C ALA A 201 -32.94 -11.14 -5.89
N ALA A 202 -32.54 -11.86 -4.83
CA ALA A 202 -32.08 -11.26 -3.58
C ALA A 202 -30.77 -10.46 -3.71
N ARG A 203 -30.62 -9.44 -2.87
CA ARG A 203 -29.42 -8.58 -2.80
C ARG A 203 -28.22 -9.41 -2.30
N PRO A 204 -27.07 -9.43 -3.00
CA PRO A 204 -25.84 -9.97 -2.43
C PRO A 204 -25.32 -9.06 -1.31
N ALA A 205 -24.63 -9.65 -0.33
CA ALA A 205 -24.04 -8.92 0.78
C ALA A 205 -22.94 -7.96 0.28
N LYS A 206 -22.82 -6.78 0.91
CA LYS A 206 -21.85 -5.75 0.55
C LYS A 206 -20.42 -6.25 0.81
N THR A 207 -19.71 -6.67 -0.22
CA THR A 207 -18.26 -6.95 -0.14
C THR A 207 -17.47 -5.64 -0.21
N ARG A 208 -16.46 -5.48 0.65
CA ARG A 208 -15.57 -4.31 0.62
C ARG A 208 -14.74 -4.31 -0.68
N PRO A 209 -14.61 -3.18 -1.39
CA PRO A 209 -13.71 -3.09 -2.53
C PRO A 209 -12.24 -3.16 -2.07
N ARG A 210 -11.39 -3.90 -2.81
CA ARG A 210 -9.93 -3.92 -2.62
C ARG A 210 -9.21 -3.72 -3.95
N GLY A 211 -8.04 -3.09 -3.91
CA GLY A 211 -7.14 -2.86 -5.05
C GLY A 211 -6.52 -1.46 -5.01
N ALA A 212 -5.43 -1.24 -5.77
CA ALA A 212 -4.67 0.03 -5.79
C ALA A 212 -5.52 1.29 -6.12
N ARG A 213 -6.72 1.11 -6.68
CA ARG A 213 -7.73 2.17 -6.89
C ARG A 213 -8.29 2.77 -5.61
N TYR A 214 -8.05 2.16 -4.46
CA TYR A 214 -8.62 2.50 -3.16
C TYR A 214 -7.57 2.87 -2.12
N ALA A 215 -6.28 2.86 -2.46
CA ALA A 215 -5.21 2.94 -1.45
C ALA A 215 -4.95 4.37 -0.91
N TRP A 216 -5.45 5.41 -1.58
CA TRP A 216 -5.56 6.80 -1.07
C TRP A 216 -6.63 7.02 0.03
N LEU A 217 -7.05 5.99 0.75
CA LEU A 217 -8.08 6.09 1.80
C LEU A 217 -7.46 6.16 3.21
N GLU A 218 -8.21 6.74 4.14
CA GLU A 218 -8.08 6.41 5.56
C GLU A 218 -9.02 5.22 5.86
N GLU A 219 -8.57 4.19 6.59
CA GLU A 219 -9.47 3.07 6.94
C GLU A 219 -10.41 3.47 8.08
N SER A 220 -11.55 4.07 7.73
CA SER A 220 -12.54 4.57 8.67
C SER A 220 -13.38 3.44 9.28
N ALA A 221 -13.26 3.27 10.61
CA ALA A 221 -14.08 2.34 11.39
C ALA A 221 -15.47 2.92 11.69
N GLU A 222 -16.52 2.09 11.61
CA GLU A 222 -17.91 2.48 11.87
C GLU A 222 -18.28 2.38 13.37
N GLU A 223 -19.07 3.34 13.86
CA GLU A 223 -19.63 3.44 15.23
C GLU A 223 -20.49 2.21 15.62
N ARG A 224 -20.73 1.81 16.88
CA ARG A 224 -20.79 2.46 18.23
C ARG A 224 -20.46 1.37 19.29
N ALA A 225 -20.40 1.53 20.62
CA ALA A 225 -20.82 2.57 21.58
C ALA A 225 -19.92 2.55 22.85
N PRO A 226 -20.13 3.38 23.91
CA PRO A 226 -19.08 3.68 24.88
C PRO A 226 -18.96 2.69 26.05
N VAL A 227 -17.72 2.27 26.33
CA VAL A 227 -17.27 1.78 27.64
C VAL A 227 -15.90 2.39 27.92
N ALA A 228 -15.66 2.86 29.14
CA ALA A 228 -14.47 3.63 29.51
C ALA A 228 -13.15 2.89 29.24
N VAL A 229 -12.18 3.60 28.64
CA VAL A 229 -10.85 3.08 28.28
C VAL A 229 -9.79 3.72 29.19
N PRO A 230 -8.86 2.96 29.79
CA PRO A 230 -7.69 3.53 30.44
C PRO A 230 -6.73 4.18 29.43
N VAL A 231 -6.05 5.25 29.85
CA VAL A 231 -5.08 5.99 29.02
C VAL A 231 -3.80 5.20 28.81
N LEU A 232 -3.39 5.01 27.55
CA LEU A 232 -2.07 4.53 27.10
C LEU A 232 -1.65 5.28 25.81
N PRO A 233 -0.36 5.27 25.43
CA PRO A 233 0.34 6.50 25.04
C PRO A 233 0.26 6.90 23.56
N THR A 234 0.32 8.21 23.32
CA THR A 234 0.45 8.85 22.01
C THR A 234 1.86 8.68 21.43
N GLY A 235 2.02 7.71 20.53
CA GLY A 235 3.30 7.33 19.90
C GLY A 235 3.39 7.59 18.39
N GLY A 236 2.78 8.68 17.89
CA GLY A 236 2.92 9.09 16.48
C GLY A 236 4.10 10.05 16.30
N ALA A 237 5.15 9.64 15.59
CA ALA A 237 6.30 10.51 15.32
C ALA A 237 5.92 11.64 14.34
N ALA A 238 5.90 12.88 14.83
CA ALA A 238 5.61 14.05 14.00
C ALA A 238 6.76 14.33 12.98
N PRO A 239 6.47 14.49 11.67
CA PRO A 239 7.50 14.78 10.68
C PRO A 239 8.06 16.20 10.83
N ARG A 240 9.36 16.31 11.13
CA ARG A 240 10.08 17.59 11.27
C ARG A 240 10.42 18.18 9.90
N GLY A 241 9.46 18.89 9.29
CA GLY A 241 9.65 19.63 8.04
C GLY A 241 10.25 21.03 8.24
N ALA A 242 11.00 21.53 7.24
CA ALA A 242 11.86 22.72 7.29
C ALA A 242 11.17 24.11 7.38
N ARG A 243 10.01 24.20 8.05
CA ARG A 243 9.27 25.46 8.30
C ARG A 243 9.26 25.91 9.77
N PHE A 244 9.96 25.19 10.65
CA PHE A 244 10.16 25.56 12.06
C PHE A 244 11.65 25.49 12.44
N GLY A 245 12.44 26.40 11.88
CA GLY A 245 13.84 26.60 12.24
C GLY A 245 13.98 27.60 13.39
N GLY A 246 14.04 27.10 14.63
CA GLY A 246 14.38 27.86 15.84
C GLY A 246 15.31 27.02 16.70
N GLY A 247 16.54 27.48 16.90
CA GLY A 247 17.64 26.66 17.41
C GLY A 247 17.53 26.29 18.89
N GLY A 248 18.01 25.09 19.20
CA GLY A 248 18.17 24.58 20.56
C GLY A 248 18.97 23.28 20.51
N ASP A 249 20.30 23.37 20.55
CA ASP A 249 21.17 22.20 20.63
C ASP A 249 20.88 21.42 21.91
N SER A 250 20.30 20.23 21.74
CA SER A 250 20.29 19.18 22.75
C SER A 250 20.74 17.90 22.06
N ALA A 251 22.05 17.65 22.12
CA ALA A 251 22.63 16.37 21.77
C ALA A 251 22.16 15.32 22.79
N GLU A 252 21.00 14.73 22.56
CA GLU A 252 20.56 13.56 23.31
C GLU A 252 21.45 12.39 22.91
N ALA A 253 22.29 11.97 23.86
CA ALA A 253 23.34 11.00 23.61
C ALA A 253 22.76 9.68 23.10
N ALA A 254 23.44 9.08 22.13
CA ALA A 254 23.27 7.67 21.83
C ALA A 254 23.65 6.86 23.09
N GLY A 255 22.66 6.52 23.90
CA GLY A 255 22.81 5.51 24.94
C GLY A 255 23.25 4.21 24.29
N PRO A 256 24.17 3.44 24.91
CA PRO A 256 24.58 2.17 24.35
C PRO A 256 23.34 1.30 24.16
N ALA A 257 23.27 0.59 23.03
CA ALA A 257 22.25 -0.42 22.81
C ALA A 257 22.25 -1.35 24.03
N ARG A 258 21.14 -1.38 24.78
CA ARG A 258 20.97 -2.43 25.77
C ARG A 258 20.93 -3.72 24.97
N VAL A 259 21.96 -4.55 25.17
CA VAL A 259 21.83 -5.99 24.96
C VAL A 259 20.53 -6.37 25.64
N ALA A 260 19.55 -6.83 24.87
CA ALA A 260 18.30 -7.28 25.43
C ALA A 260 18.63 -8.53 26.24
N GLU A 261 18.63 -8.41 27.57
CA GLU A 261 18.65 -9.59 28.44
C GLU A 261 17.48 -10.46 28.00
N ALA A 262 17.78 -11.68 27.53
CA ALA A 262 16.77 -12.60 27.03
C ALA A 262 15.67 -12.74 28.09
N ALA A 263 14.42 -12.44 27.74
CA ALA A 263 13.36 -12.40 28.74
C ALA A 263 13.25 -13.74 29.46
N ASP A 264 13.00 -13.68 30.78
CA ASP A 264 12.73 -14.86 31.59
C ASP A 264 11.71 -15.76 30.85
N PRO A 265 12.05 -17.02 30.52
CA PRO A 265 11.15 -17.93 29.83
C PRO A 265 9.78 -18.07 30.51
N ALA A 266 9.72 -17.89 31.84
CA ALA A 266 8.45 -17.86 32.56
C ALA A 266 7.67 -16.55 32.32
N GLU A 267 8.31 -15.40 32.14
CA GLU A 267 7.63 -14.17 31.69
C GLU A 267 7.12 -14.32 30.25
N ALA A 268 7.94 -14.82 29.32
CA ALA A 268 7.54 -15.07 27.94
C ALA A 268 6.31 -16.00 27.85
N ALA A 269 6.30 -17.08 28.63
CA ALA A 269 5.15 -18.00 28.72
C ALA A 269 3.89 -17.32 29.29
N ARG A 270 4.02 -16.49 30.35
CA ARG A 270 2.90 -15.73 30.92
C ARG A 270 2.34 -14.71 29.94
N ALA A 271 3.20 -13.97 29.25
CA ALA A 271 2.81 -13.00 28.23
C ALA A 271 2.08 -13.68 27.06
N ALA A 272 2.61 -14.81 26.58
CA ALA A 272 2.01 -15.62 25.53
C ALA A 272 0.61 -16.14 25.92
N ALA A 273 0.45 -16.69 27.13
CA ALA A 273 -0.84 -17.20 27.61
C ALA A 273 -1.89 -16.07 27.72
N ASN A 274 -1.48 -14.89 28.23
CA ASN A 274 -2.35 -13.71 28.31
C ASN A 274 -2.77 -13.21 26.92
N ALA A 275 -1.84 -13.15 25.96
CA ALA A 275 -2.12 -12.73 24.58
C ALA A 275 -3.11 -13.71 23.89
N VAL A 276 -2.91 -15.02 24.05
CA VAL A 276 -3.82 -16.03 23.48
C VAL A 276 -5.21 -15.98 24.11
N TYR A 277 -5.31 -15.78 25.43
CA TYR A 277 -6.60 -15.59 26.10
C TYR A 277 -7.34 -14.33 25.61
N ALA A 278 -6.62 -13.21 25.46
CA ALA A 278 -7.18 -11.98 24.90
C ALA A 278 -7.63 -12.17 23.44
N LEU A 279 -6.82 -12.85 22.62
CA LEU A 279 -7.13 -13.16 21.22
C LEU A 279 -8.39 -14.02 21.09
N GLN A 280 -8.51 -15.10 21.86
CA GLN A 280 -9.71 -15.95 21.91
C GLN A 280 -10.96 -15.14 22.27
N ARG A 281 -10.86 -14.26 23.28
CA ARG A 281 -11.97 -13.38 23.69
C ARG A 281 -12.37 -12.40 22.59
N LEU A 282 -11.41 -11.78 21.90
CA LEU A 282 -11.69 -10.87 20.78
C LEU A 282 -12.33 -11.61 19.60
N ARG A 283 -11.83 -12.80 19.24
CA ARG A 283 -12.41 -13.66 18.20
C ARG A 283 -13.84 -14.09 18.56
N ALA A 284 -14.10 -14.51 19.80
CA ALA A 284 -15.44 -14.86 20.28
C ALA A 284 -16.43 -13.68 20.28
N GLN A 285 -15.93 -12.45 20.40
CA GLN A 285 -16.73 -11.22 20.29
C GLN A 285 -16.90 -10.73 18.83
N GLY A 286 -16.35 -11.44 17.84
CA GLY A 286 -16.35 -11.02 16.43
C GLY A 286 -15.39 -9.87 16.10
N ARG A 287 -14.59 -9.40 17.08
CA ARG A 287 -13.73 -8.21 17.00
C ARG A 287 -12.40 -8.52 16.28
N SER A 288 -12.53 -8.91 15.01
CA SER A 288 -11.41 -9.43 14.22
C SER A 288 -10.33 -8.39 13.87
N GLY A 289 -10.67 -7.10 13.85
CA GLY A 289 -9.69 -6.03 13.67
C GLY A 289 -8.75 -5.90 14.88
N GLU A 290 -9.32 -5.82 16.08
CA GLU A 290 -8.54 -5.77 17.32
C GLU A 290 -7.74 -7.06 17.58
N ALA A 291 -8.29 -8.21 17.20
CA ALA A 291 -7.55 -9.48 17.20
C ALA A 291 -6.29 -9.42 16.31
N HIS A 292 -6.36 -8.74 15.16
CA HIS A 292 -5.21 -8.52 14.29
C HIS A 292 -4.24 -7.47 14.87
N VAL A 293 -4.73 -6.37 15.44
CA VAL A 293 -3.89 -5.38 16.15
C VAL A 293 -3.05 -6.06 17.24
N LEU A 294 -3.65 -6.92 18.07
CA LEU A 294 -2.95 -7.68 19.11
C LEU A 294 -1.83 -8.58 18.57
N LEU A 295 -2.02 -9.19 17.39
CA LEU A 295 -0.96 -9.98 16.71
C LEU A 295 0.16 -9.08 16.20
N CYS A 296 -0.17 -7.90 15.67
CA CYS A 296 0.83 -6.91 15.23
C CYS A 296 1.58 -6.28 16.40
N GLU A 297 0.94 -6.04 17.55
CA GLU A 297 1.59 -5.63 18.79
C GLU A 297 2.60 -6.70 19.26
N ALA A 298 2.24 -7.98 19.19
CA ALA A 298 3.15 -9.08 19.54
C ALA A 298 4.38 -9.15 18.61
N LEU A 299 4.22 -8.86 17.31
CA LEU A 299 5.34 -8.78 16.36
C LEU A 299 6.27 -7.59 16.57
N ASN A 300 5.74 -6.47 17.06
CA ASN A 300 6.51 -5.26 17.34
C ASN A 300 7.14 -5.28 18.76
N GLY A 301 6.60 -6.07 19.69
CA GLY A 301 7.17 -6.33 21.01
C GLY A 301 8.45 -7.19 20.99
N PRO A 302 9.01 -7.59 22.14
CA PRO A 302 10.28 -8.34 22.19
C PRO A 302 10.20 -9.68 21.40
N PRO A 303 11.12 -9.93 20.43
CA PRO A 303 10.99 -11.06 19.49
C PRO A 303 11.18 -12.42 20.17
N ASP A 304 12.00 -12.47 21.23
CA ASP A 304 12.22 -13.57 22.18
C ASP A 304 10.94 -14.19 22.76
N ARG A 305 9.82 -13.45 22.73
CA ARG A 305 8.50 -13.93 23.19
C ARG A 305 7.74 -14.73 22.13
N LEU A 306 8.13 -14.64 20.85
CA LEU A 306 7.41 -15.26 19.73
C LEU A 306 7.42 -16.81 19.76
N PRO A 307 8.49 -17.52 20.14
CA PRO A 307 8.45 -18.99 20.23
C PRO A 307 7.48 -19.51 21.29
N ALA A 308 7.33 -18.77 22.40
CA ALA A 308 6.34 -19.05 23.43
C ALA A 308 4.91 -18.75 22.93
N LEU A 309 4.68 -17.59 22.30
CA LEU A 309 3.40 -17.25 21.67
C LEU A 309 2.96 -18.29 20.64
N ALA A 310 3.89 -18.76 19.79
CA ALA A 310 3.65 -19.83 18.84
C ALA A 310 3.22 -21.13 19.54
N ALA A 311 3.85 -21.51 20.66
CA ALA A 311 3.48 -22.70 21.42
C ALA A 311 2.07 -22.59 22.02
N GLU A 312 1.74 -21.44 22.60
CA GLU A 312 0.40 -21.17 23.16
C GLU A 312 -0.68 -21.16 22.07
N LEU A 313 -0.44 -20.49 20.93
CA LEU A 313 -1.37 -20.44 19.79
C LEU A 313 -1.69 -21.84 19.26
N HIS A 314 -0.67 -22.68 19.05
CA HIS A 314 -0.88 -24.06 18.60
C HIS A 314 -1.66 -24.89 19.63
N ARG A 315 -1.34 -24.76 20.93
CA ARG A 315 -2.07 -25.49 21.99
C ARG A 315 -3.53 -25.04 22.10
N ALA A 316 -3.81 -23.78 21.78
CA ALA A 316 -5.15 -23.21 21.71
C ALA A 316 -5.90 -23.50 20.39
N GLY A 317 -5.29 -24.22 19.43
CA GLY A 317 -5.89 -24.50 18.13
C GLY A 317 -5.87 -23.33 17.13
N LEU A 318 -5.17 -22.25 17.44
CA LEU A 318 -5.10 -21.00 16.67
C LEU A 318 -3.94 -20.99 15.66
N GLY A 319 -3.69 -22.12 14.99
CA GLY A 319 -2.65 -22.24 13.97
C GLY A 319 -2.86 -21.33 12.75
N ALA A 320 -4.11 -20.92 12.49
CA ALA A 320 -4.43 -19.93 11.46
C ALA A 320 -3.94 -18.53 11.84
N ASP A 321 -4.14 -18.10 13.09
CA ASP A 321 -3.60 -16.83 13.60
C ASP A 321 -2.07 -16.82 13.61
N TRP A 322 -1.42 -17.96 13.94
CA TRP A 322 0.03 -18.11 13.81
C TRP A 322 0.51 -17.98 12.34
N SER A 323 -0.20 -18.61 11.41
CA SER A 323 0.10 -18.52 9.98
C SER A 323 -0.05 -17.09 9.45
N THR A 324 -1.06 -16.35 9.94
CA THR A 324 -1.23 -14.91 9.66
C THR A 324 -0.07 -14.11 10.25
N LEU A 325 0.30 -14.35 11.51
CA LEU A 325 1.41 -13.65 12.16
C LEU A 325 2.75 -13.87 11.43
N LEU A 326 3.05 -15.09 10.96
CA LEU A 326 4.23 -15.33 10.13
C LEU A 326 4.19 -14.58 8.79
N TRP A 327 3.02 -14.45 8.17
CA TRP A 327 2.84 -13.68 6.94
C TRP A 327 3.10 -12.18 7.15
N GLU A 328 2.57 -11.60 8.23
CA GLU A 328 2.87 -10.21 8.59
C GLU A 328 4.36 -10.03 8.96
N ALA A 329 4.96 -11.02 9.65
CA ALA A 329 6.38 -11.00 10.00
C ALA A 329 7.31 -10.95 8.77
N ALA A 330 6.92 -11.58 7.65
CA ALA A 330 7.69 -11.56 6.41
C ALA A 330 7.82 -10.14 5.81
N SER A 331 6.88 -9.24 6.15
CA SER A 331 6.83 -7.85 5.70
C SER A 331 7.60 -6.88 6.60
N LEU A 332 8.20 -7.35 7.71
CA LEU A 332 8.94 -6.49 8.65
C LEU A 332 10.25 -5.94 8.04
N PRO A 333 10.77 -4.79 8.52
CA PRO A 333 12.08 -4.25 8.09
C PRO A 333 13.22 -5.28 8.20
N PRO A 334 14.30 -5.19 7.40
CA PRO A 334 15.24 -6.30 7.22
C PRO A 334 15.88 -6.84 8.51
N GLY A 335 16.38 -5.95 9.40
CA GLY A 335 16.94 -6.37 10.69
C GLY A 335 15.88 -6.93 11.66
N ARG A 336 14.61 -6.52 11.51
CA ARG A 336 13.50 -7.02 12.32
C ARG A 336 13.06 -8.42 11.86
N LEU A 337 13.01 -8.65 10.54
CA LEU A 337 12.82 -9.98 9.94
C LEU A 337 13.94 -10.94 10.40
N ALA A 338 15.19 -10.49 10.36
CA ALA A 338 16.35 -11.27 10.82
C ALA A 338 16.22 -11.68 12.30
N ALA A 339 15.90 -10.73 13.19
CA ALA A 339 15.71 -11.02 14.62
C ALA A 339 14.57 -12.02 14.89
N VAL A 340 13.46 -11.93 14.16
CA VAL A 340 12.35 -12.92 14.29
C VAL A 340 12.77 -14.30 13.76
N ALA A 341 13.46 -14.36 12.63
CA ALA A 341 13.94 -15.61 12.05
C ALA A 341 14.98 -16.30 12.95
N GLY A 342 15.93 -15.54 13.50
CA GLY A 342 16.93 -16.01 14.45
C GLY A 342 16.32 -16.61 15.72
N VAL A 343 15.46 -15.84 16.40
CA VAL A 343 14.74 -16.32 17.59
C VAL A 343 13.87 -17.55 17.31
N LEU A 344 13.27 -17.66 16.12
CA LEU A 344 12.53 -18.88 15.74
C LEU A 344 13.49 -20.07 15.52
N ALA A 345 14.66 -19.87 14.92
CA ALA A 345 15.67 -20.92 14.79
C ALA A 345 16.17 -21.40 16.16
N ASP A 346 16.58 -20.48 17.04
CA ASP A 346 17.07 -20.75 18.39
C ASP A 346 16.00 -21.39 19.27
N GLY A 347 14.75 -20.97 19.13
CA GLY A 347 13.57 -21.56 19.77
C GLY A 347 13.19 -22.96 19.25
N GLY A 348 14.01 -23.57 18.40
CA GLY A 348 13.79 -24.90 17.82
C GLY A 348 12.70 -24.95 16.74
N ARG A 349 12.21 -23.79 16.29
CA ARG A 349 11.12 -23.64 15.31
C ARG A 349 11.66 -23.45 13.89
N ALA A 350 12.61 -24.30 13.50
CA ALA A 350 13.24 -24.27 12.19
C ALA A 350 12.23 -24.26 11.02
N ALA A 351 11.11 -24.99 11.13
CA ALA A 351 10.06 -25.01 10.09
C ALA A 351 9.30 -23.67 9.96
N ASP A 352 9.03 -22.99 11.08
CA ASP A 352 8.40 -21.66 11.09
C ASP A 352 9.36 -20.61 10.51
N CYS A 353 10.65 -20.67 10.89
CA CYS A 353 11.71 -19.81 10.35
C CYS A 353 11.90 -20.02 8.83
N ASP A 354 12.02 -21.28 8.39
CA ASP A 354 12.09 -21.66 6.97
C ASP A 354 10.88 -21.13 6.16
N GLN A 355 9.68 -21.14 6.75
CA GLN A 355 8.48 -20.58 6.12
C GLN A 355 8.58 -19.06 6.00
N LEU A 356 8.93 -18.37 7.08
CA LEU A 356 9.11 -16.93 7.13
C LEU A 356 10.14 -16.44 6.10
N LEU A 357 11.31 -17.07 6.04
CA LEU A 357 12.38 -16.73 5.09
C LEU A 357 11.95 -16.95 3.64
N ARG A 358 11.21 -18.03 3.35
CA ARG A 358 10.63 -18.26 2.01
C ARG A 358 9.60 -17.20 1.62
N GLN A 359 8.86 -16.62 2.56
CA GLN A 359 7.91 -15.54 2.29
C GLN A 359 8.64 -14.21 2.02
N GLY A 360 9.76 -13.96 2.72
CA GLY A 360 10.60 -12.76 2.57
C GLY A 360 11.30 -12.60 1.20
N VAL A 361 11.34 -13.61 0.33
CA VAL A 361 12.04 -13.52 -0.98
C VAL A 361 11.35 -12.64 -2.02
N ALA A 362 10.12 -12.18 -1.75
CA ALA A 362 9.39 -11.26 -2.63
C ALA A 362 9.91 -9.82 -2.59
N ARG A 363 10.70 -9.48 -1.56
CA ARG A 363 11.21 -8.13 -1.27
C ARG A 363 12.17 -7.57 -2.33
N PRO A 364 12.41 -6.25 -2.34
CA PRO A 364 13.51 -5.65 -3.08
C PRO A 364 14.87 -6.30 -2.75
N VAL A 365 15.78 -6.26 -3.71
CA VAL A 365 17.11 -6.90 -3.61
C VAL A 365 17.95 -6.26 -2.51
N GLU A 366 17.80 -4.96 -2.33
CA GLU A 366 18.48 -4.12 -1.36
C GLU A 366 18.05 -4.44 0.07
N GLU A 367 16.74 -4.66 0.27
CA GLU A 367 16.20 -5.12 1.55
C GLU A 367 16.62 -6.56 1.89
N LEU A 368 16.68 -7.43 0.88
CA LEU A 368 17.13 -8.80 1.08
C LEU A 368 18.63 -8.86 1.43
N ALA A 369 19.47 -7.99 0.84
CA ALA A 369 20.87 -7.82 1.24
C ALA A 369 20.97 -7.38 2.70
N GLY A 370 20.15 -6.40 3.12
CA GLY A 370 20.07 -5.97 4.52
C GLY A 370 19.62 -7.08 5.48
N ALA A 371 18.71 -7.96 5.06
CA ALA A 371 18.25 -9.09 5.87
C ALA A 371 19.34 -10.16 6.00
N CYS A 372 20.06 -10.45 4.91
CA CYS A 372 21.23 -11.33 4.93
C CYS A 372 22.32 -10.76 5.86
N ALA A 373 22.64 -9.47 5.75
CA ALA A 373 23.65 -8.82 6.59
C ALA A 373 23.27 -8.85 8.09
N ALA A 374 22.00 -8.60 8.41
CA ALA A 374 21.51 -8.68 9.78
C ALA A 374 21.55 -10.11 10.35
N LEU A 375 21.19 -11.12 9.56
CA LEU A 375 21.33 -12.53 9.97
C LEU A 375 22.80 -12.92 10.22
N HIS A 376 23.74 -12.41 9.41
CA HIS A 376 25.17 -12.63 9.63
C HIS A 376 25.74 -11.91 10.85
N ALA A 377 25.20 -10.74 11.20
CA ALA A 377 25.63 -9.97 12.37
C ALA A 377 25.26 -10.63 13.70
N GLU A 378 24.25 -11.51 13.69
CA GLU A 378 23.75 -12.28 14.84
C GLU A 378 24.11 -13.79 14.71
N ASP A 379 25.17 -14.13 13.95
CA ASP A 379 25.67 -15.51 13.71
C ASP A 379 24.68 -16.53 13.10
N HIS A 380 23.50 -16.11 12.64
CA HIS A 380 22.46 -16.94 11.99
C HIS A 380 22.79 -17.26 10.51
N HIS A 381 23.97 -17.83 10.27
CA HIS A 381 24.48 -18.15 8.93
C HIS A 381 23.62 -19.19 8.17
N ARG A 382 23.02 -20.14 8.90
CA ARG A 382 22.16 -21.17 8.30
C ARG A 382 20.89 -20.55 7.71
N GLU A 383 20.32 -19.61 8.45
CA GLU A 383 19.10 -18.88 8.11
C GLU A 383 19.37 -17.94 6.93
N ALA A 384 20.52 -17.26 6.92
CA ALA A 384 20.96 -16.49 5.76
C ALA A 384 21.12 -17.37 4.50
N HIS A 385 21.75 -18.55 4.62
CA HIS A 385 21.86 -19.49 3.50
C HIS A 385 20.51 -20.04 3.04
N ALA A 386 19.57 -20.29 3.97
CA ALA A 386 18.20 -20.70 3.64
C ALA A 386 17.43 -19.61 2.88
N LEU A 387 17.58 -18.34 3.26
CA LEU A 387 17.02 -17.18 2.56
C LEU A 387 17.58 -17.05 1.14
N LEU A 388 18.90 -17.12 0.98
CA LEU A 388 19.57 -17.09 -0.34
C LEU A 388 19.14 -18.27 -1.22
N THR A 389 19.03 -19.48 -0.65
CA THR A 389 18.57 -20.68 -1.36
C THR A 389 17.11 -20.54 -1.81
N ALA A 390 16.23 -19.99 -0.96
CA ALA A 390 14.85 -19.70 -1.33
C ALA A 390 14.76 -18.63 -2.44
N PHE A 391 15.58 -17.59 -2.37
CA PHE A 391 15.65 -16.52 -3.36
C PHE A 391 16.09 -17.05 -4.74
N VAL A 392 17.20 -17.80 -4.81
CA VAL A 392 17.72 -18.38 -6.07
C VAL A 392 16.75 -19.39 -6.72
N ARG A 393 15.89 -20.06 -5.94
CA ARG A 393 14.84 -20.93 -6.50
C ARG A 393 13.78 -20.16 -7.29
N VAL A 394 13.41 -18.97 -6.82
CA VAL A 394 12.21 -18.23 -7.28
C VAL A 394 12.56 -17.07 -8.21
N ARG A 395 13.71 -16.41 -8.03
CA ARG A 395 14.11 -15.21 -8.77
C ARG A 395 14.96 -15.51 -9.99
N ALA A 396 15.14 -14.48 -10.83
CA ALA A 396 15.99 -14.55 -12.01
C ALA A 396 17.48 -14.51 -11.62
N PRO A 397 18.41 -15.14 -12.36
CA PRO A 397 19.84 -15.12 -12.03
C PRO A 397 20.42 -13.70 -12.06
N GLU A 398 19.84 -12.78 -12.85
CA GLU A 398 20.17 -11.36 -12.87
C GLU A 398 19.81 -10.66 -11.55
N ASP A 399 18.75 -11.08 -10.86
CA ASP A 399 18.39 -10.54 -9.54
C ASP A 399 19.41 -10.98 -8.47
N ALA A 400 19.92 -12.21 -8.58
CA ALA A 400 21.00 -12.71 -7.72
C ALA A 400 22.35 -12.04 -8.03
N ALA A 401 22.63 -11.73 -9.30
CA ALA A 401 23.79 -10.90 -9.63
C ALA A 401 23.66 -9.46 -9.09
N ARG A 402 22.46 -8.86 -9.10
CA ARG A 402 22.23 -7.55 -8.44
C ARG A 402 22.39 -7.65 -6.92
N LEU A 403 21.91 -8.73 -6.29
CA LEU A 403 22.09 -8.97 -4.85
C LEU A 403 23.56 -9.07 -4.46
N ALA A 404 24.34 -9.84 -5.24
CA ALA A 404 25.78 -9.94 -5.10
C ALA A 404 26.49 -8.57 -5.21
N GLY A 405 25.94 -7.61 -5.94
CA GLY A 405 26.49 -6.26 -6.06
C GLY A 405 26.54 -5.46 -4.76
N ALA A 406 25.71 -5.80 -3.75
CA ALA A 406 25.70 -5.11 -2.45
C ALA A 406 26.92 -5.45 -1.58
N ASP A 407 27.38 -6.71 -1.61
CA ASP A 407 28.67 -7.15 -1.07
C ASP A 407 29.22 -8.29 -1.94
N PRO A 408 30.04 -7.96 -2.96
CA PRO A 408 30.58 -8.97 -3.86
C PRO A 408 31.51 -9.98 -3.17
N ARG A 409 32.10 -9.65 -2.03
CA ARG A 409 33.05 -10.54 -1.33
C ARG A 409 32.32 -11.53 -0.42
N GLY A 410 31.32 -11.08 0.33
CA GLY A 410 30.51 -11.92 1.19
C GLY A 410 29.44 -12.73 0.44
N LEU A 411 28.72 -12.11 -0.50
CA LEU A 411 27.51 -12.71 -1.09
C LEU A 411 27.77 -13.60 -2.31
N VAL A 412 28.79 -13.34 -3.13
CA VAL A 412 29.07 -14.17 -4.32
C VAL A 412 29.32 -15.64 -3.97
N PRO A 413 30.18 -15.99 -2.99
CA PRO A 413 30.39 -17.40 -2.62
C PRO A 413 29.08 -18.06 -2.13
N GLN A 414 28.35 -17.37 -1.25
CA GLN A 414 27.12 -17.88 -0.65
C GLN A 414 26.00 -18.08 -1.67
N LEU A 415 25.88 -17.19 -2.65
CA LEU A 415 24.90 -17.31 -3.74
C LEU A 415 25.24 -18.47 -4.69
N LEU A 416 26.54 -18.73 -4.93
CA LEU A 416 26.97 -19.91 -5.70
C LEU A 416 26.71 -21.21 -4.92
N ASP A 417 26.97 -21.24 -3.62
CA ASP A 417 26.62 -22.38 -2.75
C ASP A 417 25.10 -22.61 -2.71
N ALA A 418 24.31 -21.54 -2.56
CA ALA A 418 22.85 -21.60 -2.62
C ALA A 418 22.37 -22.11 -3.98
N ALA A 419 22.96 -21.65 -5.09
CA ALA A 419 22.62 -22.11 -6.43
C ALA A 419 22.97 -23.59 -6.66
N ARG A 420 24.12 -24.06 -6.18
CA ARG A 420 24.49 -25.49 -6.13
C ARG A 420 23.47 -26.32 -5.36
N ALA A 421 23.02 -25.84 -4.21
CA ALA A 421 21.96 -26.47 -3.41
C ALA A 421 20.57 -26.48 -4.08
N VAL A 422 20.40 -25.79 -5.23
CA VAL A 422 19.21 -25.86 -6.07
C VAL A 422 19.42 -26.79 -7.26
N SER A 423 20.44 -26.54 -8.10
CA SER A 423 20.88 -27.42 -9.20
C SER A 423 22.08 -26.84 -9.97
N ASP A 424 22.84 -27.72 -10.63
CA ASP A 424 23.92 -27.40 -11.58
C ASP A 424 23.48 -26.48 -12.73
N ALA A 425 22.19 -26.42 -13.06
CA ALA A 425 21.66 -25.46 -14.02
C ALA A 425 21.66 -24.04 -13.42
N ARG A 426 21.10 -23.87 -12.22
CA ARG A 426 21.05 -22.58 -11.53
C ARG A 426 22.44 -22.04 -11.19
N GLU A 427 23.39 -22.90 -10.83
CA GLU A 427 24.80 -22.47 -10.64
C GLU A 427 25.38 -21.89 -11.94
N ARG A 428 25.20 -22.57 -13.08
CA ARG A 428 25.72 -22.09 -14.38
C ARG A 428 25.05 -20.79 -14.84
N ASP A 429 23.74 -20.67 -14.65
CA ASP A 429 22.98 -19.45 -14.96
C ASP A 429 23.45 -18.26 -14.12
N LEU A 430 23.62 -18.47 -12.80
CA LEU A 430 24.16 -17.46 -11.90
C LEU A 430 25.60 -17.07 -12.25
N LEU A 431 26.48 -18.05 -12.52
CA LEU A 431 27.85 -17.79 -12.97
C LEU A 431 27.89 -16.98 -14.27
N HIS A 432 26.89 -17.14 -15.16
CA HIS A 432 26.77 -16.32 -16.36
C HIS A 432 26.33 -14.89 -16.01
N ALA A 433 25.28 -14.72 -15.21
CA ALA A 433 24.80 -13.39 -14.78
C ALA A 433 25.86 -12.60 -14.01
N LEU A 434 26.63 -13.23 -13.13
CA LEU A 434 27.75 -12.61 -12.41
C LEU A 434 28.87 -12.13 -13.36
N ARG A 435 29.18 -12.89 -14.41
CA ARG A 435 30.15 -12.48 -15.45
C ARG A 435 29.63 -11.29 -16.25
N VAL A 436 28.34 -11.28 -16.61
CA VAL A 436 27.70 -10.16 -17.32
C VAL A 436 27.68 -8.89 -16.44
N ALA A 437 27.48 -9.03 -15.13
CA ALA A 437 27.51 -7.94 -14.17
C ALA A 437 28.92 -7.44 -13.79
N GLY A 438 29.99 -8.07 -14.29
CA GLY A 438 31.37 -7.73 -13.91
C GLY A 438 31.75 -8.13 -12.48
N LEU A 439 30.98 -9.01 -11.84
CA LEU A 439 31.19 -9.51 -10.47
C LEU A 439 31.95 -10.85 -10.43
N ALA A 440 32.30 -11.40 -11.59
CA ALA A 440 33.12 -12.60 -11.72
C ALA A 440 34.32 -12.31 -12.65
N GLY A 441 35.48 -12.07 -12.03
CA GLY A 441 36.77 -11.74 -12.64
C GLY A 441 37.39 -10.51 -11.97
N ALA A 442 38.60 -10.54 -11.41
CA ALA A 442 39.62 -11.60 -11.43
C ALA A 442 39.58 -12.54 -10.22
#